data_AF-A0A5K0ZSS6-F1
#
_entry.id   AF-A0A5K0ZSS6-F1
#
_cell.length_a   1.000
_cell.length_b   1.000
_cell.length_c   1.000
_cell.angle_alpha   90.00
_cell.angle_beta   90.00
_cell.angle_gamma   90.00
#
_symmetry.space_group_name_H-M   'P 1'
#
loop_
_entity.id
_entity.type
_entity.pdbx_description
1 polymer ?
#
loop_
_entity_poly.entity_id
_entity_poly.type
_entity_poly.pdbx_seq_one_letter_code
_entity_poly.pdbx_strand_id
1 'polypeptide(L)' 'AFEMHDHIRDMGRKIVEDESPSDPGMRSRLWKKDDLLYVLKNKT' A
#
# COMPACT_ATOMS: atom_id res chain seq x y z
N ALA A 1 -5.79 -22.20 10.47
CA ALA A 1 -5.51 -21.12 9.52
C ALA A 1 -4.16 -20.53 9.89
N PHE A 2 -3.24 -20.37 8.95
CA PHE A 2 -2.00 -19.63 9.22
C PHE A 2 -2.38 -18.16 9.35
N GLU A 3 -2.63 -17.70 10.57
CA GLU A 3 -2.80 -16.28 10.84
C GLU A 3 -1.47 -15.60 10.52
N MET A 4 -1.44 -14.81 9.45
CA MET A 4 -0.44 -13.76 9.38
C MET A 4 -0.70 -12.85 10.57
N HIS A 5 0.10 -13.02 11.62
CA HIS A 5 0.05 -12.19 12.83
C HIS A 5 -0.10 -10.73 12.42
N ASP A 6 -1.01 -10.00 13.05
CA ASP A 6 -1.36 -8.62 12.66
C ASP A 6 -0.11 -7.73 12.54
N HIS A 7 0.91 -7.97 13.36
CA HIS A 7 2.22 -7.32 13.27
C HIS A 7 2.95 -7.53 11.94
N ILE A 8 2.96 -8.76 11.39
CA ILE A 8 3.57 -9.03 10.08
C ILE A 8 2.82 -8.27 8.98
N ARG A 9 1.49 -8.21 9.11
CA ARG A 9 0.64 -7.47 8.15
C ARG A 9 0.90 -5.98 8.22
N ASP A 10 0.99 -5.41 9.42
CA ASP A 10 1.31 -3.99 9.63
C ASP A 10 2.71 -3.64 9.15
N MET A 11 3.71 -4.47 9.46
CA MET A 11 5.07 -4.27 8.95
C MET A 11 5.09 -4.32 7.42
N GLY A 12 4.43 -5.30 6.81
CA GLY A 12 4.34 -5.39 5.35
C GLY A 12 3.67 -4.18 4.71
N ARG A 13 2.59 -3.67 5.32
CA ARG A 13 1.93 -2.43 4.87
C ARG A 13 2.86 -1.23 4.99
N LYS A 14 3.55 -1.10 6.11
CA LYS A 14 4.45 0.02 6.38
C LYS A 14 5.65 0.05 5.43
N ILE A 15 6.25 -1.11 5.12
CA ILE A 15 7.31 -1.22 4.12
C ILE A 15 6.83 -0.65 2.78
N VAL A 16 5.66 -1.05 2.31
CA VAL A 16 5.09 -0.57 1.04
C VAL A 16 4.75 0.92 1.09
N GLU A 17 4.26 1.44 2.22
CA GLU A 17 4.03 2.88 2.40
C GLU A 17 5.33 3.69 2.37
N ASP A 18 6.39 3.16 2.99
CA ASP A 18 7.70 3.81 3.10
C ASP A 18 8.48 3.79 1.76
N GLU A 19 8.15 2.92 0.80
CA GLU A 19 8.72 2.94 -0.58
C GLU A 19 8.47 4.28 -1.28
N SER A 20 7.30 4.87 -1.08
CA SER A 20 6.95 6.19 -1.60
C SER A 20 5.85 6.82 -0.73
N PRO A 21 6.24 7.59 0.30
CA PRO A 21 5.28 8.15 1.26
C PRO A 21 4.29 9.11 0.60
N SER A 22 4.75 9.89 -0.38
CA SER A 22 3.97 10.96 -1.02
C SER A 22 3.23 10.53 -2.28
N ASP A 23 3.71 9.52 -3.00
CA ASP A 23 3.14 9.11 -4.28
C ASP A 23 2.80 7.62 -4.28
N PRO A 24 1.54 7.26 -3.98
CA PRO A 24 1.11 5.87 -3.97
C PRO A 24 1.35 5.15 -5.31
N GLY A 25 1.35 5.86 -6.44
CA GLY A 25 1.56 5.26 -7.75
C GLY A 25 2.99 4.76 -8.01
N MET A 26 3.94 5.13 -7.16
CA MET A 26 5.33 4.66 -7.22
C MET A 26 5.60 3.47 -6.27
N ARG A 27 4.61 3.03 -5.50
CA ARG A 27 4.71 1.86 -4.62
C ARG A 27 4.55 0.57 -5.42
N SER A 28 5.21 -0.49 -4.99
CA SER A 28 5.16 -1.83 -5.59
C SER A 28 3.77 -2.46 -5.52
N ARG A 29 2.94 -2.07 -4.53
CA ARG A 29 1.57 -2.55 -4.34
C ARG A 29 0.69 -1.45 -3.74
N LEU A 30 -0.60 -1.48 -4.12
CA LEU A 30 -1.65 -0.70 -3.47
C LEU A 30 -2.64 -1.62 -2.77
N TRP A 31 -3.03 -1.25 -1.55
CA TRP A 31 -4.00 -2.00 -0.76
C TRP A 31 -5.09 -1.11 -0.16
N LYS A 32 -4.82 0.19 0.02
CA LYS A 32 -5.83 1.19 0.41
C LYS A 32 -6.67 1.56 -0.80
N LYS A 33 -8.00 1.53 -0.62
CA LYS A 33 -8.96 1.89 -1.67
C LYS A 33 -8.76 3.33 -2.16
N ASP A 34 -8.43 4.26 -1.26
CA ASP A 34 -8.24 5.66 -1.60
C ASP A 34 -6.99 5.86 -2.46
N ASP A 35 -5.89 5.19 -2.14
CA ASP A 35 -4.68 5.20 -2.94
C ASP A 35 -4.92 4.61 -4.34
N LEU A 36 -5.67 3.50 -4.43
CA LEU A 36 -6.11 2.92 -5.71
C LEU A 36 -6.91 3.92 -6.55
N LEU A 37 -7.92 4.55 -5.96
CA LEU A 37 -8.76 5.53 -6.66
C LEU A 37 -7.96 6.77 -7.07
N TYR A 38 -7.03 7.23 -6.23
CA TYR A 38 -6.14 8.34 -6.55
C TYR A 38 -5.27 8.01 -7.77
N VAL A 39 -4.62 6.84 -7.79
CA VAL A 39 -3.75 6.42 -8.89
C VAL A 39 -4.56 6.25 -10.18
N LEU A 40 -5.72 5.58 -10.12
CA LEU A 40 -6.58 5.39 -11.30
C LEU A 40 -7.11 6.72 -11.88
N LYS A 41 -7.32 7.75 -11.05
CA LYS A 41 -7.84 9.04 -11.52
C LYS A 41 -6.74 9.99 -12.04
N ASN A 42 -5.54 9.95 -11.45
CA ASN A 42 -4.52 10.97 -11.66
C ASN A 42 -3.28 10.48 -12.42
N LYS A 43 -3.14 9.17 -12.65
CA LYS A 43 -2.00 8.57 -13.36
C LYS A 43 -2.39 7.77 -14.61
N THR A 44 -3.60 8.00 -15.10
CA THR A 44 -4.07 7.54 -16.41
C THR A 44 -4.00 8.70 -17.39
#